data_AF-A0A3D1ILM1-F1
#
_entry.id   AF-A0A3D1ILM1-F1
#
_cell.length_a   1.000
_cell.length_b   1.000
_cell.length_c   1.000
_cell.angle_alpha   90.00
_cell.angle_beta   90.00
_cell.angle_gamma   90.00
#
_symmetry.space_group_name_H-M   'P 1'
#
loop_
_entity.id
_entity.type
_entity.pdbx_description
1 polymer ?
#
loop_
_entity_poly.entity_id
_entity_poly.type
_entity_poly.pdbx_seq_one_letter_code
_entity_poly.pdbx_strand_id
1 'polypeptide(L)'
;MVVTMTPRQLVSRVLAVALCAFTLAQVNYPVLAPQPQLAVFALLGLVICFLNIPIHPTLKDNAVAKASDILLAVLTTVCCGWVLVQNEPFFQRLWQDGSSLGNRAGFETSADILVGVIGLLIVIEAARRSLGWALPIMSGLFLVYAYIGPSMPDWLFPHRGYSIERIVAQTFLQAQGTFGVALSVMFTYVFLFVIFGAFLAATGATRFIIDFAQSVFGSSPGGPAKVAVLSSGLMGSLSGSAVANTATTGTFTIPMMRSAGFKATTAAGIQAAASSGGALMPPVMGAGAYMM
;
A
#
# COMPACT_ATOMS: atom_id res chain seq x y z
N MET A 1 2.83 30.31 -10.26
CA MET A 1 3.99 29.98 -9.39
C MET A 1 4.59 28.67 -9.88
N VAL A 2 5.73 28.71 -10.56
CA VAL A 2 6.48 27.50 -10.90
C VAL A 2 7.12 27.01 -9.61
N VAL A 3 6.46 26.08 -8.93
CA VAL A 3 7.05 25.40 -7.78
C VAL A 3 8.26 24.63 -8.30
N THR A 4 9.47 25.11 -8.03
CA THR A 4 10.71 24.41 -8.38
C THR A 4 10.70 23.07 -7.67
N MET A 5 10.40 22.01 -8.42
CA MET A 5 10.34 20.66 -7.88
C MET A 5 11.74 20.20 -7.51
N THR A 6 11.88 19.62 -6.32
CA THR A 6 13.14 18.97 -5.95
C THR A 6 13.36 17.73 -6.83
N PRO A 7 14.63 17.34 -7.11
CA PRO A 7 14.92 16.15 -7.91
C PRO A 7 14.23 14.88 -7.37
N ARG A 8 14.17 14.74 -6.04
CA ARG A 8 13.48 13.64 -5.35
C ARG A 8 11.98 13.60 -5.65
N GLN A 9 11.32 14.75 -5.69
CA GLN A 9 9.89 14.84 -6.04
C GLN A 9 9.65 14.53 -7.52
N LEU A 10 10.56 14.94 -8.41
CA LEU A 10 10.46 14.61 -9.83
C LEU A 10 10.54 13.09 -10.04
N VAL A 11 11.56 12.44 -9.47
CA VAL A 11 11.74 10.98 -9.55
C VAL A 11 10.52 10.26 -8.99
N SER A 12 10.03 10.66 -7.82
CA SER A 12 8.84 10.03 -7.24
C SER A 12 7.59 10.17 -8.12
N ARG A 13 7.40 11.31 -8.81
CA ARG A 13 6.26 11.47 -9.72
C ARG A 13 6.39 10.61 -10.97
N VAL A 14 7.59 10.54 -11.55
CA VAL A 14 7.87 9.66 -12.70
C VAL A 14 7.58 8.20 -12.32
N LEU A 15 8.05 7.75 -11.16
CA LEU A 15 7.79 6.40 -10.68
C LEU A 15 6.30 6.16 -10.38
N ALA A 16 5.58 7.14 -9.83
CA ALA A 16 4.15 7.01 -9.59
C ALA A 16 3.36 6.90 -10.91
N VAL A 17 3.72 7.69 -11.93
CA VAL A 17 3.12 7.58 -13.27
C VAL A 17 3.46 6.22 -13.88
N ALA A 18 4.70 5.77 -13.76
CA ALA A 18 5.13 4.45 -14.24
C ALA A 18 4.38 3.33 -13.53
N LEU A 19 4.15 3.42 -12.22
CA LEU A 19 3.36 2.47 -11.44
C LEU A 19 1.93 2.39 -11.97
N CYS A 20 1.25 3.53 -12.13
CA CYS A 20 -0.09 3.59 -12.68
C CYS A 20 -0.17 2.99 -14.10
N ALA A 21 0.73 3.44 -14.99
CA ALA A 21 0.77 2.96 -16.38
C ALA A 21 1.06 1.45 -16.45
N PHE A 22 2.01 0.97 -15.64
CA PHE A 22 2.35 -0.45 -15.54
C PHE A 22 1.16 -1.28 -15.07
N THR A 23 0.48 -0.87 -14.00
CA THR A 23 -0.70 -1.60 -13.50
C THR A 23 -1.83 -1.63 -14.51
N LEU A 24 -2.12 -0.51 -15.18
CA LEU A 24 -3.15 -0.47 -16.22
C LEU A 24 -2.80 -1.36 -17.41
N ALA A 25 -1.54 -1.31 -17.87
CA ALA A 25 -1.09 -2.13 -18.98
C ALA A 25 -1.19 -3.62 -18.66
N GLN A 26 -0.67 -4.05 -17.50
CA GLN A 26 -0.60 -5.46 -17.14
C GLN A 26 -1.94 -6.08 -16.74
N VAL A 27 -2.84 -5.32 -16.10
CA VAL A 27 -4.18 -5.84 -15.80
C VAL A 27 -4.97 -6.07 -17.09
N ASN A 28 -4.84 -5.19 -18.10
CA ASN A 28 -5.56 -5.33 -19.36
C ASN A 28 -4.88 -6.30 -20.33
N TYR A 29 -3.54 -6.32 -20.32
CA TYR A 29 -2.70 -7.13 -21.20
C TYR A 29 -1.63 -7.81 -20.34
N PRO A 30 -1.94 -8.94 -19.69
CA PRO A 30 -1.00 -9.64 -18.84
C PRO A 30 0.12 -10.25 -19.69
N VAL A 31 1.28 -9.57 -19.72
CA VAL A 31 2.48 -10.01 -20.47
C VAL A 31 3.45 -10.75 -19.55
N LEU A 32 3.62 -10.29 -18.31
CA LEU A 32 4.51 -10.92 -17.34
C LEU A 32 3.80 -12.05 -16.60
N ALA A 33 4.57 -13.01 -16.11
CA ALA A 33 4.08 -14.06 -15.24
C ALA A 33 3.57 -13.48 -13.90
N PRO A 34 2.67 -14.19 -13.18
CA PRO A 34 1.98 -13.65 -12.02
C PRO A 34 2.87 -13.17 -10.87
N GLN A 35 3.99 -13.82 -10.60
CA GLN A 35 4.90 -13.40 -9.54
C GLN A 35 5.79 -12.20 -9.97
N PRO A 36 6.43 -12.22 -11.15
CA PRO A 36 7.16 -11.08 -11.68
C PRO A 36 6.38 -9.77 -11.80
N GLN A 37 5.11 -9.82 -12.24
CA GLN A 37 4.28 -8.61 -12.29
C GLN A 37 4.12 -7.98 -10.90
N LEU A 38 3.95 -8.82 -9.87
CA LEU A 38 3.84 -8.37 -8.48
C LEU A 38 5.18 -7.88 -7.94
N ALA A 39 6.30 -8.46 -8.38
CA ALA A 39 7.63 -7.98 -8.06
C ALA A 39 7.88 -6.57 -8.59
N VAL A 40 7.49 -6.27 -9.83
CA VAL A 40 7.59 -4.92 -10.40
C VAL A 40 6.64 -3.94 -9.70
N PHE A 41 5.41 -4.36 -9.42
CA PHE A 41 4.45 -3.55 -8.67
C PHE A 41 4.98 -3.18 -7.27
N ALA A 42 5.49 -4.17 -6.53
CA ALA A 42 6.12 -3.96 -5.23
C ALA A 42 7.37 -3.09 -5.32
N LEU A 43 8.24 -3.30 -6.33
CA LEU A 43 9.44 -2.50 -6.56
C LEU A 43 9.09 -1.02 -6.65
N LEU A 44 8.18 -0.67 -7.56
CA LEU A 44 7.79 0.71 -7.79
C LEU A 44 7.14 1.32 -6.53
N GLY A 45 6.23 0.58 -5.88
CA GLY A 45 5.57 1.03 -4.64
C GLY A 45 6.53 1.24 -3.47
N LEU A 46 7.44 0.29 -3.22
CA LEU A 46 8.42 0.36 -2.14
C LEU A 46 9.47 1.45 -2.37
N VAL A 47 9.93 1.64 -3.62
CA VAL A 47 10.84 2.75 -3.95
C VAL A 47 10.14 4.09 -3.71
N ILE A 48 8.89 4.25 -4.14
CA ILE A 48 8.10 5.46 -3.85
C ILE A 48 7.94 5.66 -2.33
N CYS A 49 7.73 4.58 -1.57
CA CYS A 49 7.64 4.61 -0.11
C CYS A 49 8.92 5.17 0.52
N PHE A 50 10.09 4.59 0.23
CA PHE A 50 11.36 5.09 0.79
C PHE A 50 11.72 6.50 0.31
N LEU A 51 11.34 6.86 -0.91
CA LEU A 51 11.54 8.21 -1.43
C LEU A 51 10.56 9.24 -0.83
N ASN A 52 9.46 8.88 -0.20
CA ASN A 52 8.54 9.86 0.39
C ASN A 52 8.47 9.83 1.91
N ILE A 53 8.77 8.69 2.53
CA ILE A 53 8.67 8.48 3.97
C ILE A 53 10.08 8.33 4.58
N PRO A 54 10.60 9.37 5.25
CA PRO A 54 11.93 9.32 5.86
C PRO A 54 11.97 8.35 7.05
N ILE A 55 13.17 7.86 7.41
CA ILE A 55 13.41 6.97 8.56
C ILE A 55 12.73 7.44 9.85
N HIS A 56 12.86 8.75 10.13
CA HIS A 56 12.32 9.38 11.31
C HIS A 56 11.86 10.81 10.97
N PRO A 57 10.69 11.26 11.45
CA PRO A 57 10.14 12.58 11.10
C PRO A 57 11.09 13.75 11.41
N THR A 58 11.83 13.68 12.51
CA THR A 58 12.79 14.72 12.93
C THR A 58 14.12 14.71 12.18
N LEU A 59 14.45 13.66 11.41
CA LEU A 59 15.71 13.54 10.69
C LEU A 59 15.57 13.78 9.18
N LYS A 60 14.42 14.29 8.73
CA LYS A 60 14.06 14.45 7.31
C LYS A 60 15.11 15.20 6.49
N ASP A 61 15.78 16.18 7.08
CA ASP A 61 16.77 17.02 6.39
C ASP A 61 18.21 16.53 6.49
N ASN A 62 18.49 15.56 7.37
CA ASN A 62 19.82 15.02 7.58
C ASN A 62 20.32 14.22 6.35
N ALA A 63 21.57 14.44 5.95
CA ALA A 63 22.20 13.76 4.84
C ALA A 63 22.25 12.24 5.03
N VAL A 64 22.44 11.77 6.28
CA VAL A 64 22.50 10.35 6.61
C VAL A 64 21.15 9.67 6.38
N ALA A 65 20.04 10.30 6.80
CA ALA A 65 18.70 9.77 6.59
C ALA A 65 18.36 9.71 5.08
N LYS A 66 18.76 10.72 4.31
CA LYS A 66 18.60 10.72 2.85
C LYS A 66 19.43 9.61 2.19
N ALA A 67 20.67 9.39 2.63
CA ALA A 67 21.52 8.33 2.12
C ALA A 67 20.94 6.94 2.41
N SER A 68 20.38 6.72 3.60
CA SER A 68 19.72 5.46 3.94
C SER A 68 18.44 5.22 3.14
N ASP A 69 17.66 6.26 2.84
CA ASP A 69 16.47 6.14 1.99
C ASP A 69 16.85 5.71 0.58
N ILE A 70 17.90 6.30 0.02
CA ILE A 70 18.42 5.95 -1.31
C ILE A 70 18.99 4.53 -1.30
N LEU A 71 19.77 4.15 -0.28
CA LEU A 71 20.31 2.81 -0.13
C LEU A 71 19.19 1.75 -0.15
N LEU A 72 18.11 1.97 0.63
CA LEU A 72 16.99 1.05 0.66
C LEU A 72 16.22 1.00 -0.66
N ALA A 73 16.06 2.13 -1.35
CA ALA A 73 15.47 2.16 -2.69
C ALA A 73 16.31 1.36 -3.71
N VAL A 74 17.64 1.47 -3.65
CA VAL A 74 18.56 0.69 -4.50
C VAL A 74 18.46 -0.79 -4.15
N LEU A 75 18.55 -1.15 -2.86
CA LEU A 75 18.45 -2.55 -2.43
C LEU A 75 17.08 -3.16 -2.79
N THR A 76 15.99 -2.38 -2.71
CA THR A 76 14.65 -2.81 -3.14
C THR A 76 14.66 -3.15 -4.63
N THR A 77 15.28 -2.28 -5.43
CA THR A 77 15.39 -2.48 -6.89
C THR A 77 16.19 -3.74 -7.20
N VAL A 78 17.27 -4.00 -6.46
CA VAL A 78 18.06 -5.24 -6.58
C VAL A 78 17.22 -6.46 -6.18
N CYS A 79 16.52 -6.43 -5.04
CA CYS A 79 15.81 -7.61 -4.53
C CYS A 79 14.58 -7.96 -5.37
N CYS A 80 13.73 -6.98 -5.70
CA CYS A 80 12.57 -7.23 -6.56
C CYS A 80 13.00 -7.48 -8.02
N GLY A 81 14.07 -6.81 -8.47
CA GLY A 81 14.66 -7.06 -9.79
C GLY A 81 15.23 -8.48 -9.93
N TRP A 82 15.80 -9.03 -8.86
CA TRP A 82 16.25 -10.42 -8.82
C TRP A 82 15.07 -11.39 -9.01
N VAL A 83 13.97 -11.20 -8.27
CA VAL A 83 12.77 -12.04 -8.41
C VAL A 83 12.18 -11.94 -9.81
N LEU A 84 12.16 -10.74 -10.41
CA LEU A 84 11.77 -10.52 -11.80
C LEU A 84 12.65 -11.32 -12.77
N VAL A 85 13.97 -11.15 -12.68
CA VAL A 85 14.95 -11.78 -13.59
C VAL A 85 14.93 -13.30 -13.47
N GLN A 86 14.90 -13.85 -12.25
CA GLN A 86 14.97 -15.29 -12.02
C GLN A 86 13.66 -16.05 -12.31
N ASN A 87 12.53 -15.35 -12.49
CA ASN A 87 11.24 -15.99 -12.78
C ASN A 87 10.74 -15.73 -14.19
N GLU A 88 11.16 -14.64 -14.85
CA GLU A 88 10.66 -14.30 -16.19
C GLU A 88 11.35 -15.06 -17.31
N PRO A 89 10.59 -15.72 -18.22
CA PRO A 89 11.14 -16.40 -19.39
C PRO A 89 12.02 -15.50 -20.28
N PHE A 90 11.73 -14.20 -20.33
CA PHE A 90 12.51 -13.24 -21.11
C PHE A 90 13.99 -13.19 -20.66
N PHE A 91 14.26 -13.42 -19.37
CA PHE A 91 15.60 -13.37 -18.80
C PHE A 91 16.23 -14.76 -18.57
N GLN A 92 15.75 -15.80 -19.27
CA GLN A 92 16.26 -17.18 -19.17
C GLN A 92 17.78 -17.32 -19.20
N ARG A 93 18.48 -16.47 -19.97
CA ARG A 93 19.94 -16.47 -20.06
C ARG A 93 20.66 -16.07 -18.78
N LEU A 94 19.99 -15.35 -17.89
CA LEU A 94 20.51 -14.86 -16.61
C LEU A 94 20.06 -15.73 -15.44
N TRP A 95 19.32 -16.81 -15.70
CA TRP A 95 18.85 -17.71 -14.65
C TRP A 95 20.00 -18.45 -13.99
N GLN A 96 20.01 -18.45 -12.66
CA GLN A 96 20.95 -19.27 -11.93
C GLN A 96 20.62 -20.75 -12.13
N ASP A 97 21.65 -21.56 -12.37
CA ASP A 97 21.54 -23.01 -12.63
C ASP A 97 20.58 -23.39 -13.78
N GLY A 98 20.36 -22.46 -14.72
CA GLY A 98 19.59 -22.70 -15.96
C GLY A 98 18.10 -22.97 -15.77
N SER A 99 17.56 -22.80 -14.57
CA SER A 99 16.16 -23.05 -14.23
C SER A 99 15.55 -21.86 -13.48
N SER A 100 14.25 -21.65 -13.62
CA SER A 100 13.57 -20.53 -12.96
C SER A 100 13.51 -20.76 -11.44
N LEU A 101 13.45 -19.67 -10.68
CA LEU A 101 13.36 -19.73 -9.22
C LEU A 101 12.16 -20.57 -8.74
N GLY A 102 11.01 -20.46 -9.42
CA GLY A 102 9.84 -21.29 -9.13
C GLY A 102 10.05 -22.80 -9.36
N ASN A 103 10.91 -23.19 -10.31
CA ASN A 103 11.24 -24.59 -10.58
C ASN A 103 12.36 -25.14 -9.68
N ARG A 104 12.98 -24.27 -8.87
CA ARG A 104 14.06 -24.59 -7.92
C ARG A 104 13.59 -24.55 -6.47
N ALA A 105 12.29 -24.65 -6.21
CA ALA A 105 11.75 -24.61 -4.86
C ALA A 105 12.37 -25.72 -3.98
N GLY A 106 13.05 -25.34 -2.90
CA GLY A 106 13.80 -26.24 -2.03
C GLY A 106 15.26 -26.48 -2.41
N PHE A 107 15.73 -25.91 -3.53
CA PHE A 107 17.11 -25.93 -4.00
C PHE A 107 17.59 -24.50 -4.35
N GLU A 108 17.24 -23.53 -3.51
CA GLU A 108 17.64 -22.13 -3.68
C GLU A 108 19.15 -21.94 -3.47
N THR A 109 19.81 -21.16 -4.33
CA THR A 109 21.24 -20.87 -4.20
C THR A 109 21.48 -19.89 -3.05
N SER A 110 22.69 -19.85 -2.49
CA SER A 110 23.07 -18.88 -1.46
C SER A 110 22.80 -17.42 -1.85
N ALA A 111 22.90 -17.10 -3.14
CA ALA A 111 22.56 -15.77 -3.67
C ALA A 111 21.06 -15.45 -3.54
N ASP A 112 20.18 -16.41 -3.86
CA ASP A 112 18.74 -16.25 -3.69
C ASP A 112 18.38 -16.01 -2.23
N ILE A 113 18.96 -16.82 -1.32
CA ILE A 113 18.70 -16.69 0.11
C ILE A 113 19.18 -15.33 0.63
N LEU A 114 20.36 -14.86 0.22
CA LEU A 114 20.86 -13.54 0.60
C LEU A 114 19.91 -12.43 0.14
N VAL A 115 19.48 -12.47 -1.12
CA VAL A 115 18.52 -11.51 -1.67
C VAL A 115 17.18 -11.60 -0.94
N GLY A 116 16.71 -12.80 -0.61
CA GLY A 116 15.48 -13.02 0.13
C GLY A 116 15.53 -12.45 1.54
N VAL A 117 16.64 -12.62 2.27
CA VAL A 117 16.83 -12.04 3.61
C VAL A 117 16.78 -10.52 3.53
N ILE A 118 17.54 -9.92 2.61
CA ILE A 118 17.56 -8.46 2.44
C ILE A 118 16.17 -7.94 2.04
N GLY A 119 15.51 -8.61 1.10
CA GLY A 119 14.17 -8.27 0.64
C GLY A 119 13.13 -8.33 1.76
N LEU A 120 13.15 -9.38 2.58
CA LEU A 120 12.25 -9.53 3.72
C LEU A 120 12.44 -8.40 4.74
N LEU A 121 13.69 -8.07 5.08
CA LEU A 121 13.99 -6.97 6.00
C LEU A 121 13.53 -5.61 5.45
N ILE A 122 13.68 -5.39 4.14
CA ILE A 122 13.19 -4.18 3.46
C ILE A 122 11.67 -4.06 3.57
N VAL A 123 10.93 -5.14 3.35
CA VAL A 123 9.46 -5.13 3.45
C VAL A 123 9.02 -4.82 4.88
N ILE A 124 9.67 -5.41 5.88
CA ILE A 124 9.40 -5.14 7.30
C ILE A 124 9.71 -3.67 7.64
N GLU A 125 10.83 -3.14 7.14
CA GLU A 125 11.21 -1.74 7.33
C GLU A 125 10.26 -0.76 6.63
N ALA A 126 9.78 -1.10 5.43
CA ALA A 126 8.75 -0.33 4.74
C ALA A 126 7.43 -0.32 5.52
N ALA A 127 7.03 -1.47 6.08
CA ALA A 127 5.87 -1.57 6.95
C ALA A 127 6.03 -0.70 8.21
N ARG A 128 7.21 -0.72 8.85
CA ARG A 128 7.53 0.15 10.00
C ARG A 128 7.34 1.63 9.68
N ARG A 129 7.84 2.07 8.52
CA ARG A 129 7.76 3.48 8.10
C ARG A 129 6.34 3.92 7.76
N SER A 130 5.57 3.03 7.14
CA SER A 130 4.26 3.37 6.60
C SER A 130 3.15 3.23 7.64
N LEU A 131 3.24 2.22 8.50
CA LEU A 131 2.16 1.76 9.38
C LEU A 131 2.58 1.69 10.86
N GLY A 132 3.84 2.02 11.18
CA GLY A 132 4.37 2.00 12.54
C GLY A 132 4.80 0.61 13.01
N TRP A 133 5.01 0.45 14.32
CA TRP A 133 5.64 -0.75 14.89
C TRP A 133 4.74 -1.99 14.98
N ALA A 134 3.42 -1.83 14.87
CA ALA A 134 2.48 -2.93 15.07
C ALA A 134 2.72 -4.09 14.10
N LEU A 135 2.78 -3.83 12.79
CA LEU A 135 2.98 -4.87 11.78
C LEU A 135 4.38 -5.51 11.84
N PRO A 136 5.49 -4.75 11.93
CA PRO A 136 6.82 -5.33 12.09
C PRO A 136 6.93 -6.27 13.30
N ILE A 137 6.39 -5.88 14.45
CA ILE A 137 6.41 -6.71 15.66
C ILE A 137 5.62 -8.00 15.42
N MET A 138 4.41 -7.89 14.88
CA MET A 138 3.59 -9.07 14.58
C MET A 138 4.28 -10.01 13.58
N SER A 139 4.82 -9.49 12.48
CA SER A 139 5.58 -10.30 11.51
C SER A 139 6.81 -10.94 12.15
N GLY A 140 7.54 -10.20 12.98
CA GLY A 140 8.73 -10.70 13.67
C GLY A 140 8.40 -11.85 14.62
N LEU A 141 7.31 -11.74 15.37
CA LEU A 141 6.84 -12.81 16.26
C LEU A 141 6.51 -14.09 15.49
N PHE A 142 5.82 -14.00 14.35
CA PHE A 142 5.52 -15.18 13.53
C PHE A 142 6.76 -15.77 12.84
N LEU A 143 7.71 -14.94 12.42
CA LEU A 143 8.99 -15.43 11.88
C LEU A 143 9.82 -16.15 12.95
N VAL A 144 9.87 -15.61 14.17
CA VAL A 144 10.52 -16.26 15.31
C VAL A 144 9.82 -17.57 15.64
N TYR A 145 8.48 -17.56 15.74
CA TYR A 145 7.66 -18.75 15.96
C TYR A 145 7.94 -19.85 14.93
N ALA A 146 8.00 -19.50 13.63
CA ALA A 146 8.32 -20.43 12.55
C ALA A 146 9.69 -21.11 12.72
N TYR A 147 10.66 -20.42 13.33
CA TYR A 147 11.99 -20.96 13.62
C TYR A 147 12.03 -21.80 14.90
N ILE A 148 11.46 -21.31 16.01
CA ILE A 148 11.57 -21.93 17.35
C ILE A 148 10.51 -23.00 17.64
N GLY A 149 9.74 -23.41 16.62
CA GLY A 149 8.70 -24.44 16.71
C GLY A 149 9.05 -25.70 17.54
N PRO A 150 10.26 -26.28 17.44
CA PRO A 150 10.62 -27.51 18.18
C PRO A 150 10.83 -27.29 19.68
N SER A 151 11.20 -26.07 20.07
CA SER A 151 11.49 -25.68 21.47
C SER A 151 10.27 -25.07 22.18
N MET A 152 9.11 -25.07 21.52
CA MET A 152 7.89 -24.49 22.06
C MET A 152 7.22 -25.40 23.10
N PRO A 153 6.62 -24.84 24.16
CA PRO A 153 5.78 -25.60 25.08
C PRO A 153 4.55 -26.20 24.38
N ASP A 154 4.04 -27.33 24.88
CA ASP A 154 2.90 -28.05 24.28
C ASP A 154 1.62 -27.19 24.15
N TRP A 155 1.42 -26.24 25.05
CA TRP A 155 0.28 -25.32 25.03
C TRP A 155 0.37 -24.24 23.94
N LEU A 156 1.54 -24.07 23.31
CA LEU A 156 1.81 -23.09 22.26
C LEU A 156 2.05 -23.76 20.90
N PHE A 157 1.33 -24.86 20.64
CA PHE A 157 1.27 -25.56 19.35
C PHE A 157 2.65 -25.85 18.71
N PRO A 158 3.50 -26.69 19.35
CA PRO A 158 4.82 -27.00 18.82
C PRO A 158 4.74 -27.66 17.44
N HIS A 159 5.74 -27.37 16.59
CA HIS A 159 5.87 -27.93 15.25
C HIS A 159 7.33 -28.21 14.91
N ARG A 160 7.59 -28.86 13.78
CA ARG A 160 8.94 -29.31 13.37
C ARG A 160 10.00 -28.18 13.24
N GLY A 161 9.59 -26.92 13.27
CA GLY A 161 10.44 -25.77 12.94
C GLY A 161 10.81 -25.73 11.45
N TYR A 162 11.22 -24.55 11.00
CA TYR A 162 11.70 -24.33 9.64
C TYR A 162 13.11 -23.72 9.67
N SER A 163 13.97 -24.12 8.74
CA SER A 163 15.29 -23.49 8.58
C SER A 163 15.11 -22.04 8.09
N ILE A 164 16.13 -21.20 8.34
CA ILE A 164 16.11 -19.81 7.90
C ILE A 164 15.97 -19.74 6.37
N GLU A 165 16.65 -20.62 5.62
CA GLU A 165 16.51 -20.63 4.15
C GLU A 165 15.07 -20.89 3.73
N ARG A 166 14.39 -21.86 4.38
CA ARG A 166 13.00 -22.19 4.05
C ARG A 166 12.03 -21.07 4.43
N ILE A 167 12.23 -20.43 5.57
CA ILE A 167 11.41 -19.27 5.99
C ILE A 167 11.56 -18.15 4.95
N VAL A 168 12.79 -17.81 4.58
CA VAL A 168 13.08 -16.75 3.59
C VAL A 168 12.53 -17.11 2.22
N ALA A 169 12.72 -18.35 1.78
CA ALA A 169 12.21 -18.84 0.50
C ALA A 169 10.69 -18.68 0.43
N GLN A 170 9.97 -19.12 1.47
CA GLN A 170 8.52 -19.10 1.47
C GLN A 170 7.94 -17.69 1.66
N THR A 171 8.63 -16.80 2.40
CA THR A 171 8.13 -15.46 2.74
C THR A 171 8.46 -14.39 1.70
N PHE A 172 9.57 -14.52 0.96
CA PHE A 172 9.97 -13.52 -0.05
C PHE A 172 10.19 -14.10 -1.44
N LEU A 173 10.85 -15.26 -1.58
CA LEU A 173 11.23 -15.78 -2.90
C LEU A 173 10.09 -16.50 -3.64
N GLN A 174 9.11 -17.02 -2.92
CA GLN A 174 7.97 -17.77 -3.47
C GLN A 174 6.68 -16.93 -3.48
N ALA A 175 5.71 -17.37 -4.28
CA ALA A 175 4.42 -16.72 -4.45
C ALA A 175 3.43 -16.88 -3.27
N GLN A 176 3.87 -17.41 -2.11
CA GLN A 176 3.01 -17.60 -0.93
C GLN A 176 3.23 -16.55 0.16
N GLY A 177 4.30 -15.76 0.06
CA GLY A 177 4.61 -14.70 1.02
C GLY A 177 4.28 -13.32 0.49
N THR A 178 5.30 -12.46 0.41
CA THR A 178 5.21 -11.05 -0.01
C THR A 178 4.53 -10.90 -1.37
N PHE A 179 4.84 -11.78 -2.33
CA PHE A 179 4.25 -11.79 -3.68
C PHE A 179 3.02 -12.68 -3.80
N GLY A 180 2.30 -12.91 -2.70
CA GLY A 180 1.14 -13.77 -2.66
C GLY A 180 -0.19 -13.07 -2.90
N VAL A 181 -1.25 -13.72 -2.43
CA VAL A 181 -2.65 -13.35 -2.69
C VAL A 181 -2.94 -11.90 -2.29
N ALA A 182 -2.43 -11.44 -1.14
CA ALA A 182 -2.65 -10.08 -0.67
C ALA A 182 -2.14 -9.03 -1.68
N LEU A 183 -0.91 -9.18 -2.17
CA LEU A 183 -0.35 -8.27 -3.16
C LEU A 183 -1.04 -8.42 -4.52
N SER A 184 -1.44 -9.64 -4.88
CA SER A 184 -2.22 -9.88 -6.10
C SER A 184 -3.57 -9.17 -6.09
N VAL A 185 -4.31 -9.24 -4.99
CA VAL A 185 -5.60 -8.53 -4.84
C VAL A 185 -5.38 -7.02 -4.89
N MET A 186 -4.30 -6.53 -4.27
CA MET A 186 -3.93 -5.12 -4.34
C MET A 186 -3.67 -4.67 -5.78
N PHE A 187 -2.90 -5.46 -6.54
CA PHE A 187 -2.55 -5.16 -7.92
C PHE A 187 -3.76 -5.20 -8.87
N THR A 188 -4.57 -6.27 -8.81
CA THR A 188 -5.64 -6.52 -9.77
C THR A 188 -6.90 -5.71 -9.50
N TYR A 189 -7.18 -5.38 -8.23
CA TYR A 189 -8.44 -4.73 -7.87
C TYR A 189 -8.22 -3.40 -7.15
N VAL A 190 -7.56 -3.43 -5.99
CA VAL A 190 -7.56 -2.28 -5.08
C VAL A 190 -6.87 -1.07 -5.70
N PHE A 191 -5.71 -1.28 -6.33
CA PHE A 191 -4.92 -0.19 -6.88
C PHE A 191 -5.62 0.49 -8.07
N LEU A 192 -6.37 -0.25 -8.89
CA LEU A 192 -7.16 0.34 -9.98
C LEU A 192 -8.26 1.25 -9.45
N PHE A 193 -8.93 0.84 -8.37
CA PHE A 193 -9.89 1.70 -7.70
C PHE A 193 -9.21 2.95 -7.14
N VAL A 194 -8.01 2.83 -6.57
CA VAL A 194 -7.23 4.00 -6.09
C VAL A 194 -6.90 4.96 -7.23
N ILE A 195 -6.47 4.45 -8.39
CA ILE A 195 -6.24 5.28 -9.59
C ILE A 195 -7.54 5.98 -10.02
N PHE A 196 -8.64 5.23 -10.11
CA PHE A 196 -9.94 5.76 -10.49
C PHE A 196 -10.44 6.83 -9.51
N GLY A 197 -10.33 6.58 -8.21
CA GLY A 197 -10.69 7.53 -7.15
C GLY A 197 -9.85 8.80 -7.21
N ALA A 198 -8.53 8.67 -7.44
CA ALA A 198 -7.65 9.82 -7.62
C ALA A 198 -7.98 10.63 -8.88
N PHE A 199 -8.30 9.97 -10.00
CA PHE A 199 -8.75 10.63 -11.23
C PHE A 199 -10.06 11.37 -11.02
N LEU A 200 -11.05 10.73 -10.37
CA LEU A 200 -12.36 11.32 -10.11
C LEU A 200 -12.27 12.52 -9.14
N ALA A 201 -11.39 12.45 -8.14
CA ALA A 201 -11.08 13.59 -7.29
C ALA A 201 -10.47 14.76 -8.08
N ALA A 202 -9.59 14.47 -9.05
CA ALA A 202 -8.94 15.48 -9.87
C ALA A 202 -9.88 16.15 -10.89
N THR A 203 -10.91 15.46 -11.38
CA THR A 203 -11.89 16.01 -12.35
C THR A 203 -12.94 16.93 -11.72
N GLY A 204 -12.91 17.12 -10.39
CA GLY A 204 -13.86 17.97 -9.68
C GLY A 204 -15.18 17.28 -9.31
N ALA A 205 -15.25 15.94 -9.46
CA ALA A 205 -16.44 15.18 -9.10
C ALA A 205 -16.79 15.28 -7.60
N THR A 206 -15.83 15.63 -6.73
CA THR A 206 -16.09 15.95 -5.33
C THR A 206 -17.15 17.04 -5.19
N ARG A 207 -17.09 18.07 -6.04
CA ARG A 207 -18.09 19.15 -6.02
C ARG A 207 -19.43 18.68 -6.55
N PHE A 208 -19.43 17.91 -7.64
CA PHE A 208 -20.63 17.26 -8.16
C PHE A 208 -21.33 16.39 -7.10
N ILE A 209 -20.58 15.61 -6.32
CA ILE A 209 -21.12 14.75 -5.26
C ILE A 209 -21.77 15.58 -4.14
N ILE A 210 -21.16 16.71 -3.78
CA ILE A 210 -21.73 17.64 -2.78
C ILE A 210 -23.01 18.28 -3.31
N ASP A 211 -22.98 18.77 -4.55
CA ASP A 211 -24.13 19.43 -5.19
C ASP A 211 -25.29 18.43 -5.39
N PHE A 212 -24.97 17.17 -5.75
CA PHE A 212 -25.94 16.07 -5.83
C PHE A 212 -26.55 15.76 -4.46
N ALA A 213 -25.74 15.63 -3.41
CA ALA A 213 -26.28 15.39 -2.08
C ALA A 213 -27.15 16.57 -1.59
N GLN A 214 -26.77 17.80 -1.92
CA GLN A 214 -27.57 18.99 -1.66
C GLN A 214 -28.90 18.98 -2.40
N SER A 215 -28.94 18.54 -3.65
CA SER A 215 -30.21 18.47 -4.40
C SER A 215 -31.17 17.43 -3.82
N VAL A 216 -30.65 16.32 -3.27
CA VAL A 216 -31.45 15.25 -2.67
C VAL A 216 -31.93 15.63 -1.25
N PHE A 217 -31.06 16.19 -0.41
CA PHE A 217 -31.34 16.38 1.02
C PHE A 217 -31.32 17.81 1.53
N GLY A 218 -30.94 18.79 0.70
CA GLY A 218 -30.68 20.17 1.13
C GLY A 218 -31.88 20.88 1.77
N SER A 219 -33.11 20.58 1.32
CA SER A 219 -34.35 21.12 1.87
C SER A 219 -34.94 20.27 3.01
N SER A 220 -34.37 19.11 3.31
CA SER A 220 -34.90 18.22 4.34
C SER A 220 -34.52 18.71 5.75
N PRO A 221 -35.30 18.38 6.80
CA PRO A 221 -34.91 18.63 8.17
C PRO A 221 -33.55 17.99 8.48
N GLY A 222 -32.61 18.78 9.00
CA GLY A 222 -31.22 18.36 9.18
C GLY A 222 -30.43 18.19 7.88
N GLY A 223 -30.90 18.80 6.78
CA GLY A 223 -30.34 18.65 5.43
C GLY A 223 -28.83 18.73 5.35
N PRO A 224 -28.17 19.77 5.89
CA PRO A 224 -26.71 19.88 5.85
C PRO A 224 -25.96 18.71 6.49
N ALA A 225 -26.50 18.09 7.54
CA ALA A 225 -25.91 16.91 8.15
C ALA A 225 -26.09 15.66 7.27
N LYS A 226 -27.25 15.50 6.64
CA LYS A 226 -27.51 14.40 5.70
C LYS A 226 -26.66 14.52 4.43
N VAL A 227 -26.48 15.75 3.93
CA VAL A 227 -25.54 16.07 2.85
C VAL A 227 -24.13 15.65 3.25
N ALA A 228 -23.69 16.01 4.45
CA ALA A 228 -22.38 15.61 4.96
C ALA A 228 -22.20 14.09 5.00
N VAL A 229 -23.20 13.35 5.48
CA VAL A 229 -23.17 11.89 5.55
C VAL A 229 -23.14 11.26 4.16
N LEU A 230 -24.05 11.65 3.27
CA LEU A 230 -24.12 11.08 1.91
C LEU A 230 -22.86 11.41 1.10
N SER A 231 -22.43 12.67 1.08
CA SER A 231 -21.23 13.07 0.34
C SER A 231 -19.97 12.41 0.89
N SER A 232 -19.85 12.26 2.22
CA SER A 232 -18.72 11.54 2.82
C SER A 232 -18.79 10.04 2.55
N GLY A 233 -19.97 9.44 2.50
CA GLY A 233 -20.15 8.05 2.07
C GLY A 233 -19.62 7.85 0.65
N LEU A 234 -20.15 8.64 -0.29
CA LEU A 234 -19.77 8.60 -1.71
C LEU A 234 -18.29 8.96 -1.96
N MET A 235 -17.73 9.92 -1.21
CA MET A 235 -16.30 10.24 -1.29
C MET A 235 -15.42 9.18 -0.60
N GLY A 236 -15.95 8.55 0.43
CA GLY A 236 -15.29 7.49 1.19
C GLY A 236 -15.11 6.23 0.36
N SER A 237 -16.12 5.85 -0.44
CA SER A 237 -16.01 4.73 -1.37
C SER A 237 -15.07 4.98 -2.54
N LEU A 238 -14.64 6.22 -2.75
CA LEU A 238 -13.65 6.59 -3.77
C LEU A 238 -12.23 6.73 -3.22
N SER A 239 -12.09 7.23 -1.99
CA SER A 239 -10.79 7.55 -1.41
C SER A 239 -10.28 6.50 -0.42
N GLY A 240 -11.18 5.73 0.20
CA GLY A 240 -10.84 4.76 1.24
C GLY A 240 -10.23 5.34 2.51
N SER A 241 -10.03 6.66 2.60
CA SER A 241 -9.29 7.31 3.69
C SER A 241 -10.18 8.29 4.43
N ALA A 242 -10.45 8.00 5.71
CA ALA A 242 -11.24 8.88 6.57
C ALA A 242 -10.59 10.26 6.72
N VAL A 243 -9.25 10.32 6.76
CA VAL A 243 -8.50 11.58 6.86
C VAL A 243 -8.60 12.39 5.57
N ALA A 244 -8.41 11.75 4.41
CA ALA A 244 -8.53 12.42 3.11
C ALA A 244 -9.97 12.90 2.87
N ASN A 245 -10.95 12.10 3.27
CA ASN A 245 -12.35 12.44 3.16
C ASN A 245 -12.70 13.65 4.06
N THR A 246 -12.26 13.65 5.32
CA THR A 246 -12.44 14.81 6.21
C THR A 246 -11.78 16.07 5.65
N ALA A 247 -10.59 15.94 5.05
CA ALA A 247 -9.87 17.06 4.45
C ALA A 247 -10.49 17.59 3.15
N THR A 248 -11.32 16.79 2.46
CA THR A 248 -11.93 17.17 1.18
C THR A 248 -13.41 17.52 1.31
N THR A 249 -14.23 16.65 1.89
CA THR A 249 -15.67 16.94 2.08
C THR A 249 -15.89 17.84 3.29
N GLY A 250 -15.13 17.62 4.38
CA GLY A 250 -15.25 18.40 5.61
C GLY A 250 -15.00 19.90 5.44
N THR A 251 -14.15 20.31 4.49
CA THR A 251 -13.91 21.73 4.19
C THR A 251 -15.16 22.44 3.67
N PHE A 252 -16.11 21.71 3.08
CA PHE A 252 -17.37 22.25 2.59
C PHE A 252 -18.54 21.97 3.55
N THR A 253 -18.62 20.76 4.10
CA THR A 253 -19.75 20.31 4.90
C THR A 253 -19.74 20.89 6.31
N ILE A 254 -18.58 21.10 6.94
CA ILE A 254 -18.50 21.68 8.28
C ILE A 254 -18.98 23.14 8.28
N PRO A 255 -18.49 24.03 7.40
CA PRO A 255 -19.03 25.39 7.31
C PRO A 255 -20.53 25.42 7.00
N MET A 256 -20.99 24.56 6.09
CA MET A 256 -22.41 24.44 5.70
C MET A 256 -23.31 24.03 6.87
N MET A 257 -22.89 23.05 7.68
CA MET A 257 -23.61 22.67 8.90
C MET A 257 -23.62 23.82 9.92
N ARG A 258 -22.48 24.50 10.11
CA ARG A 258 -22.40 25.63 11.04
C ARG A 258 -23.29 26.80 10.63
N SER A 259 -23.35 27.14 9.34
CA SER A 259 -24.25 28.19 8.84
C SER A 259 -25.72 27.86 9.01
N ALA A 260 -26.07 26.58 9.08
CA ALA A 260 -27.42 26.10 9.35
C ALA A 260 -27.75 25.96 10.86
N GLY A 261 -26.85 26.38 11.76
CA GLY A 261 -27.09 26.42 13.21
C GLY A 261 -26.52 25.25 14.01
N PHE A 262 -25.75 24.34 13.40
CA PHE A 262 -25.09 23.26 14.14
C PHE A 262 -23.92 23.82 14.97
N LYS A 263 -23.78 23.34 16.22
CA LYS A 263 -22.59 23.61 17.03
C LYS A 263 -21.34 23.07 16.33
N ALA A 264 -20.21 23.78 16.45
CA ALA A 264 -18.97 23.39 15.79
C ALA A 264 -18.50 21.98 16.17
N THR A 265 -18.66 21.59 17.44
CA THR A 265 -18.34 20.24 17.93
C THR A 265 -19.23 19.17 17.33
N THR A 266 -20.53 19.44 17.21
CA THR A 266 -21.49 18.51 16.58
C THR A 266 -21.20 18.36 15.09
N ALA A 267 -20.94 19.45 14.37
CA ALA A 267 -20.59 19.41 12.94
C ALA A 267 -19.31 18.59 12.70
N ALA A 268 -18.27 18.80 13.52
CA ALA A 268 -17.04 18.02 13.45
C ALA A 268 -17.27 16.54 13.79
N GLY A 269 -18.08 16.24 14.81
CA GLY A 269 -18.43 14.87 15.18
C GLY A 269 -19.19 14.12 14.09
N ILE A 270 -20.17 14.77 13.46
CA ILE A 270 -20.90 14.20 12.32
C ILE A 270 -19.95 13.92 11.17
N GLN A 271 -19.08 14.88 10.82
CA GLN A 271 -18.13 14.70 9.73
C GLN A 271 -17.12 13.59 10.00
N ALA A 272 -16.60 13.48 11.23
CA ALA A 272 -15.67 12.43 11.64
C ALA A 272 -16.32 11.04 11.55
N ALA A 273 -17.55 10.90 12.07
CA ALA A 273 -18.31 9.66 11.98
C ALA A 273 -18.62 9.29 10.52
N ALA A 274 -19.08 10.25 9.72
CA ALA A 274 -19.39 10.06 8.31
C ALA A 274 -18.16 9.68 7.48
N SER A 275 -17.00 10.31 7.73
CA SER A 275 -15.75 10.03 7.02
C SER A 275 -15.19 8.64 7.39
N SER A 276 -15.34 8.24 8.66
CA SER A 276 -14.93 6.92 9.13
C SER A 276 -15.83 5.83 8.54
N GLY A 277 -17.15 6.03 8.56
CA GLY A 277 -18.11 5.12 7.93
C GLY A 277 -17.97 5.07 6.40
N GLY A 278 -17.60 6.20 5.78
CA GLY A 278 -17.36 6.25 4.34
C GLY A 278 -16.23 5.33 3.87
N ALA A 279 -15.23 5.07 4.70
CA ALA A 279 -14.16 4.10 4.37
C ALA A 279 -14.68 2.66 4.24
N LEU A 280 -15.88 2.37 4.78
CA LEU A 280 -16.58 1.08 4.70
C LEU A 280 -17.66 1.06 3.62
N MET A 281 -17.93 2.18 2.94
CA MET A 281 -18.97 2.23 1.91
C MET A 281 -18.50 1.47 0.64
N PRO A 282 -19.32 0.57 0.06
CA PRO A 282 -18.99 -0.07 -1.21
C PRO A 282 -18.83 0.92 -2.39
N PRO A 283 -17.85 0.72 -3.30
CA PRO A 283 -16.76 -0.25 -3.23
C PRO A 283 -15.81 0.09 -2.07
N VAL A 284 -15.58 -0.89 -1.19
CA VAL A 284 -14.84 -0.68 0.06
C VAL A 284 -13.37 -0.44 -0.27
N MET A 285 -12.92 0.82 -0.25
CA MET A 285 -11.56 1.18 -0.65
C MET A 285 -10.60 1.39 0.54
N GLY A 286 -11.10 1.32 1.78
CA GLY A 286 -10.27 1.58 2.95
C GLY A 286 -9.28 0.47 3.26
N ALA A 287 -8.00 0.83 3.42
CA ALA A 287 -6.93 -0.11 3.76
C ALA A 287 -7.23 -0.94 5.02
N GLY A 288 -7.92 -0.35 6.01
CA GLY A 288 -8.34 -1.05 7.22
C GLY A 288 -9.40 -2.13 7.00
N ALA A 289 -10.24 -2.00 5.98
CA ALA A 289 -11.27 -2.99 5.65
C ALA A 289 -10.73 -4.15 4.82
N TYR A 290 -9.62 -3.95 4.08
CA TYR A 290 -8.91 -5.01 3.37
C TYR A 290 -7.98 -5.85 4.26
N MET A 291 -7.66 -5.36 5.47
CA MET A 291 -6.82 -6.08 6.44
C MET A 291 -7.64 -6.89 7.47
N MET A 292 -8.96 -6.90 7.38
CA MET A 292 -9.87 -7.75 8.17
C MET A 292 -10.17 -9.05 7.42
#